data_AF-A0A965CIP4-F1
#
_entry.id   AF-A0A965CIP4-F1
#
_cell.length_a   1.000
_cell.length_b   1.000
_cell.length_c   1.000
_cell.angle_alpha   90.00
_cell.angle_beta   90.00
_cell.angle_gamma   90.00
#
_symmetry.space_group_name_H-M   'P 1'
#
loop_
_entity.id
_entity.type
_entity.pdbx_description
1 polymer ?
#
loop_
_entity_poly.entity_id
_entity_poly.type
_entity_poly.pdbx_seq_one_letter_code
_entity_poly.pdbx_strand_id
1 'polypeptide(L)'
;MANSVSTRSTLALPAPAAILELLKPITWFAPMWAFGCGVVSSGVPVLDHLGLLVLGIALSGPLVCGTSQAVNDWFDRHVDALNEPNRPIPSGRIPGRWGLIIGIIWSGLSLVVA
;
A
#
# COMPACT_ATOMS: atom_id res chain seq x y z
N MET A 1 37.12 22.90 -1.20
CA MET A 1 35.73 22.94 -0.72
C MET A 1 35.22 21.51 -0.70
N ALA A 2 35.22 20.87 0.46
CA ALA A 2 34.82 19.46 0.60
C ALA A 2 33.30 19.37 0.63
N ASN A 3 32.71 18.65 -0.32
CA ASN A 3 31.28 18.35 -0.33
C ASN A 3 30.98 17.36 0.80
N SER A 4 30.36 17.85 1.86
CA SER A 4 29.80 17.05 2.94
C SER A 4 28.68 16.16 2.39
N VAL A 5 29.00 14.89 2.17
CA VAL A 5 28.02 13.83 1.87
C VAL A 5 27.14 13.68 3.12
N SER A 6 25.93 14.23 3.05
CA SER A 6 24.92 14.07 4.09
C SER A 6 24.52 12.60 4.19
N THR A 7 24.99 11.92 5.23
CA THR A 7 24.53 10.58 5.60
C THR A 7 23.05 10.67 6.00
N ARG A 8 22.15 10.37 5.06
CA ARG A 8 20.70 10.29 5.34
C ARG A 8 20.49 9.25 6.44
N SER A 9 19.92 9.68 7.55
CA SER A 9 19.61 8.83 8.70
C SER A 9 18.70 7.68 8.27
N THR A 10 19.22 6.46 8.32
CA THR A 10 18.49 5.21 8.03
C THR A 10 17.48 4.84 9.12
N LEU A 11 17.44 5.59 10.22
CA LEU A 11 16.65 5.31 11.42
C LEU A 11 15.37 6.16 11.55
N ALA A 12 15.09 7.06 10.61
CA ALA A 12 13.88 7.88 10.68
C ALA A 12 12.63 7.04 10.35
N LEU A 13 11.59 7.18 11.16
CA LEU A 13 10.27 6.62 10.86
C LEU A 13 9.65 7.38 9.67
N PRO A 14 9.03 6.68 8.70
CA PRO A 14 8.30 7.33 7.63
C PRO A 14 7.08 8.08 8.18
N ALA A 15 6.80 9.26 7.62
CA ALA A 15 5.61 10.02 7.98
C ALA A 15 4.34 9.25 7.54
N PRO A 16 3.25 9.28 8.33
CA PRO A 16 2.00 8.59 7.97
C PRO A 16 1.45 8.97 6.60
N ALA A 17 1.59 10.23 6.19
CA ALA A 17 1.17 10.69 4.86
C ALA A 17 1.98 10.03 3.73
N ALA A 18 3.27 9.78 3.93
CA ALA A 18 4.11 9.08 2.93
C ALA A 18 3.74 7.60 2.84
N ILE A 19 3.35 6.97 3.95
CA ILE A 19 2.82 5.61 3.95
C ILE A 19 1.50 5.56 3.18
N LEU A 20 0.59 6.50 3.44
CA LEU A 20 -0.69 6.57 2.73
C LEU A 20 -0.48 6.76 1.23
N GLU A 21 0.43 7.64 0.82
CA GLU A 21 0.79 7.84 -0.58
C GLU A 21 1.38 6.56 -1.21
N LEU A 22 2.25 5.84 -0.49
CA LEU A 22 2.83 4.57 -0.94
C LEU A 22 1.75 3.52 -1.23
N LEU A 23 0.69 3.45 -0.41
CA LEU A 23 -0.40 2.49 -0.56
C LEU A 23 -1.40 2.85 -1.68
N LYS A 24 -1.30 4.05 -2.28
CA LYS A 24 -2.10 4.55 -3.41
C LYS A 24 -3.63 4.33 -3.29
N PRO A 25 -4.33 5.07 -2.40
CA PRO A 25 -5.75 4.87 -2.09
C PRO A 25 -6.70 4.88 -3.28
N ILE A 26 -6.42 5.68 -4.30
CA ILE A 26 -7.22 5.76 -5.52
C ILE A 26 -7.29 4.39 -6.23
N THR A 27 -6.21 3.61 -6.17
CA THR A 27 -6.12 2.32 -6.86
C THR A 27 -6.98 1.24 -6.22
N TRP A 28 -7.42 1.43 -4.98
CA TRP A 28 -8.29 0.50 -4.25
C TRP A 28 -9.71 0.45 -4.80
N PHE A 29 -10.15 1.52 -5.48
CA PHE A 29 -11.50 1.64 -6.00
C PHE A 29 -11.85 0.48 -6.95
N ALA A 30 -10.94 0.14 -7.87
CA ALA A 30 -11.17 -0.93 -8.85
C ALA A 30 -11.42 -2.31 -8.20
N PRO A 31 -10.56 -2.83 -7.31
CA PRO A 31 -10.82 -4.12 -6.65
C PRO A 31 -11.98 -4.08 -5.65
N MET A 32 -12.21 -2.97 -4.95
CA MET A 32 -13.39 -2.81 -4.09
C MET A 32 -14.69 -2.89 -4.90
N TRP A 33 -14.72 -2.23 -6.05
CA TRP A 33 -15.86 -2.27 -6.96
C TRP A 33 -16.07 -3.67 -7.54
N ALA A 34 -14.99 -4.33 -8.00
CA ALA A 34 -15.05 -5.69 -8.50
C ALA A 34 -15.60 -6.67 -7.44
N PHE A 35 -15.14 -6.56 -6.19
CA PHE A 35 -15.68 -7.34 -5.08
C PHE A 35 -17.16 -7.05 -4.85
N GLY A 36 -17.57 -5.78 -4.83
CA GLY A 36 -18.97 -5.36 -4.67
C GLY A 36 -19.88 -5.94 -5.77
N CYS A 37 -19.46 -5.89 -7.03
CA CYS A 37 -20.16 -6.54 -8.14
C CYS A 37 -20.30 -8.05 -7.91
N GLY A 38 -19.26 -8.72 -7.39
CA GLY A 38 -19.31 -10.13 -7.03
C GLY A 38 -20.33 -10.43 -5.93
N VAL A 39 -20.37 -9.61 -4.87
CA VAL A 39 -21.36 -9.75 -3.79
C VAL A 39 -22.78 -9.61 -4.32
N VAL A 40 -23.06 -8.56 -5.11
CA VAL A 40 -24.40 -8.36 -5.72
C VAL A 40 -24.80 -9.54 -6.61
N SER A 41 -23.85 -10.05 -7.40
CA SER A 41 -24.10 -11.18 -8.32
C SER A 41 -24.30 -12.51 -7.60
N SER A 42 -23.85 -12.65 -6.36
CA SER A 42 -23.98 -13.89 -5.58
C SER A 42 -25.43 -14.21 -5.18
N GLY A 43 -26.34 -13.22 -5.22
CA GLY A 43 -27.74 -13.39 -4.80
C GLY A 43 -27.94 -13.55 -3.28
N VAL A 44 -26.88 -13.40 -2.48
CA VAL A 44 -26.93 -13.51 -1.02
C VAL A 44 -27.59 -12.26 -0.40
N PRO A 45 -28.44 -12.38 0.65
CA PRO A 45 -29.03 -11.23 1.33
C PRO A 45 -27.98 -10.33 2.00
N VAL A 46 -27.60 -9.23 1.35
CA VAL A 46 -26.49 -8.36 1.79
C VAL A 46 -26.67 -7.81 3.22
N LEU A 47 -27.90 -7.46 3.59
CA LEU A 47 -28.21 -6.88 4.90
C LEU A 47 -27.92 -7.83 6.06
N ASP A 48 -27.99 -9.14 5.83
CA ASP A 48 -27.68 -10.17 6.83
C ASP A 48 -26.16 -10.38 6.98
N HIS A 49 -25.37 -9.85 6.05
CA HIS A 49 -23.93 -10.08 5.94
C HIS A 49 -23.11 -8.78 5.86
N LEU A 50 -23.61 -7.66 6.39
CA LEU A 50 -22.94 -6.35 6.33
C LEU A 50 -21.50 -6.39 6.88
N GLY A 51 -21.25 -7.16 7.93
CA GLY A 51 -19.91 -7.34 8.47
C GLY A 51 -18.93 -7.97 7.47
N LEU A 52 -19.36 -9.03 6.77
CA LEU A 52 -18.56 -9.69 5.73
C LEU A 52 -18.38 -8.81 4.51
N LEU A 53 -19.40 -8.03 4.14
CA LEU A 53 -19.30 -7.05 3.05
C LEU A 53 -18.20 -6.01 3.35
N VAL A 54 -18.25 -5.39 4.54
CA VAL A 54 -17.25 -4.39 4.94
C VAL A 54 -15.86 -5.01 5.02
N LEU A 55 -15.74 -6.22 5.58
CA LEU A 55 -14.47 -6.93 5.66
C LEU A 55 -13.89 -7.24 4.28
N GLY A 56 -14.72 -7.74 3.36
CA GLY A 56 -14.28 -8.05 2.00
C GLY A 56 -13.90 -6.82 1.18
N ILE A 57 -14.60 -5.69 1.37
CA ILE A 57 -14.23 -4.40 0.78
C ILE A 57 -12.87 -3.92 1.33
N ALA A 58 -12.68 -3.99 2.64
CA ALA A 58 -11.41 -3.60 3.27
C ALA A 58 -10.26 -4.51 2.83
N LEU A 59 -10.53 -5.82 2.70
CA LEU A 59 -9.57 -6.81 2.25
C LEU A 59 -9.17 -6.59 0.79
N SER A 60 -10.12 -6.40 -0.13
CA SER A 60 -9.83 -6.25 -1.55
C SER A 60 -9.10 -4.95 -1.88
N GLY A 61 -9.47 -3.84 -1.21
CA GLY A 61 -8.88 -2.53 -1.43
C GLY A 61 -7.67 -2.26 -0.54
N PRO A 62 -7.85 -1.53 0.58
CA PRO A 62 -6.73 -1.06 1.42
C PRO A 62 -5.71 -2.13 1.78
N LEU A 63 -6.12 -3.36 2.06
CA LEU A 63 -5.24 -4.44 2.51
C LEU A 63 -4.50 -5.11 1.34
N VAL A 64 -5.18 -5.90 0.51
CA VAL A 64 -4.51 -6.67 -0.56
C VAL A 64 -3.98 -5.76 -1.66
N CYS A 65 -4.79 -4.80 -2.15
CA CYS A 65 -4.34 -3.88 -3.19
C CYS A 65 -3.24 -2.96 -2.65
N GLY A 66 -3.40 -2.39 -1.44
CA GLY A 66 -2.36 -1.59 -0.80
C GLY A 66 -1.05 -2.35 -0.61
N THR A 67 -1.10 -3.63 -0.23
CA THR A 67 0.08 -4.51 -0.16
C THR A 67 0.76 -4.61 -1.51
N SER A 68 0.00 -4.88 -2.58
CA SER A 68 0.55 -4.96 -3.94
C SER A 68 1.25 -3.66 -4.34
N GLN A 69 0.71 -2.49 -3.98
CA GLN A 69 1.33 -1.20 -4.32
C GLN A 69 2.64 -0.97 -3.58
N ALA A 70 2.69 -1.28 -2.28
CA ALA A 70 3.92 -1.15 -1.50
C ALA A 70 5.02 -2.10 -1.99
N VAL A 71 4.65 -3.34 -2.33
CA VAL A 71 5.57 -4.34 -2.89
C VAL A 71 6.09 -3.90 -4.26
N ASN A 72 5.20 -3.46 -5.15
CA ASN A 72 5.57 -2.97 -6.48
C ASN A 72 6.58 -1.82 -6.39
N ASP A 73 6.25 -0.75 -5.66
CA ASP A 73 7.16 0.41 -5.52
C ASP A 73 8.49 0.04 -4.87
N TRP A 74 8.51 -0.94 -3.95
CA TRP A 74 9.77 -1.41 -3.37
C TRP A 74 10.67 -2.02 -4.43
N PHE A 75 10.16 -2.89 -5.30
CA PHE A 75 10.98 -3.52 -6.34
C PHE A 75 11.29 -2.57 -7.50
N ASP A 76 10.37 -1.64 -7.81
CA ASP A 76 10.54 -0.65 -8.88
C ASP A 76 11.37 0.58 -8.47
N ARG A 77 11.72 0.72 -7.18
CA ARG A 77 12.42 1.90 -6.62
C ARG A 77 13.60 2.46 -7.44
N HIS A 78 14.33 1.62 -8.17
CA HIS A 78 15.45 2.05 -9.01
C HIS A 78 14.99 2.63 -10.35
N VAL A 79 13.94 2.04 -10.94
CA VAL A 79 13.30 2.54 -12.16
C VAL A 79 12.50 3.82 -11.83
N ASP A 80 11.80 3.83 -10.69
CA ASP A 80 11.07 4.99 -10.19
C ASP A 80 12.00 6.16 -9.85
N ALA A 81 13.23 5.91 -9.40
CA ALA A 81 14.21 6.96 -9.18
C ALA A 81 14.58 7.72 -10.48
N LEU A 82 14.44 7.08 -11.64
CA LEU A 82 14.69 7.67 -12.95
C LEU A 82 13.43 8.33 -13.53
N ASN A 83 12.28 7.67 -13.41
CA ASN A 83 11.03 8.08 -14.07
C ASN A 83 10.14 8.97 -13.21
N GLU A 84 10.06 8.70 -11.91
CA GLU A 84 9.15 9.36 -10.96
C GLU A 84 9.87 9.66 -9.63
N PRO A 85 10.93 10.49 -9.64
CA PRO A 85 11.85 10.66 -8.51
C PRO A 85 11.18 11.20 -7.23
N ASN A 86 10.00 11.79 -7.36
CA ASN A 86 9.24 12.34 -6.24
C ASN A 86 8.42 11.28 -5.48
N ARG A 87 8.31 10.05 -5.98
CA ARG A 87 7.63 8.95 -5.28
C ARG A 87 8.19 8.71 -3.88
N PRO A 88 7.42 8.18 -2.93
CA PRO A 88 7.81 8.12 -1.51
C PRO A 88 9.16 7.41 -1.25
N ILE A 89 9.44 6.31 -1.93
CA ILE A 89 10.70 5.55 -1.78
C ILE A 89 11.90 6.29 -2.42
N PRO A 90 11.92 6.61 -3.73
CA PRO A 90 13.08 7.25 -4.35
C PRO A 90 13.37 8.67 -3.81
N SER A 91 12.32 9.42 -3.43
CA SER A 91 12.50 10.74 -2.78
C SER A 91 13.15 10.65 -1.39
N GLY A 92 13.13 9.47 -0.76
CA GLY A 92 13.64 9.23 0.58
C GLY A 92 12.65 9.53 1.70
N ARG A 93 11.39 9.86 1.38
CA ARG A 93 10.32 10.04 2.38
C ARG A 93 9.93 8.71 3.06
N ILE A 94 10.16 7.59 2.39
CA ILE A 94 10.18 6.23 2.94
C ILE A 94 11.65 5.75 2.97
N PRO A 95 12.39 5.97 4.06
CA PRO A 95 13.83 5.71 4.09
C PRO A 95 14.17 4.21 4.24
N GLY A 96 15.38 3.84 3.86
CA GLY A 96 15.94 2.51 4.15
C GLY A 96 15.09 1.35 3.62
N ARG A 97 14.75 0.40 4.51
CA ARG A 97 13.96 -0.81 4.17
C ARG A 97 12.47 -0.65 4.49
N TRP A 98 12.00 0.56 4.82
CA TRP A 98 10.62 0.77 5.25
C TRP A 98 9.60 0.35 4.20
N GLY A 99 9.85 0.57 2.91
CA GLY A 99 8.95 0.09 1.84
C GLY A 99 8.70 -1.41 1.90
N LEU A 100 9.77 -2.22 2.05
CA LEU A 100 9.67 -3.67 2.22
C LEU A 100 8.99 -4.06 3.54
N ILE A 101 9.37 -3.41 4.65
CA ILE A 101 8.79 -3.69 5.97
C ILE A 101 7.28 -3.42 5.95
N ILE A 102 6.85 -2.31 5.36
CA ILE A 102 5.43 -1.98 5.18
C ILE A 102 4.77 -3.08 4.35
N GLY A 103 5.34 -3.49 3.21
CA GLY A 103 4.80 -4.59 2.40
C GLY A 103 4.62 -5.89 3.19
N ILE A 104 5.59 -6.28 4.02
CA ILE A 104 5.52 -7.49 4.86
C ILE A 104 4.44 -7.36 5.94
N ILE A 105 4.41 -6.23 6.67
CA ILE A 105 3.40 -5.98 7.71
C ILE A 105 2.01 -5.99 7.10
N TRP A 106 1.82 -5.31 5.97
CA TRP A 106 0.53 -5.21 5.29
C TRP A 106 0.08 -6.56 4.71
N SER A 107 1.02 -7.39 4.26
CA SER A 107 0.75 -8.79 3.89
C SER A 107 0.23 -9.59 5.10
N GLY A 108 0.90 -9.46 6.25
CA GLY A 108 0.46 -10.09 7.50
C GLY A 108 -0.94 -9.62 7.93
N LEU A 109 -1.21 -8.32 7.89
CA LEU A 109 -2.54 -7.76 8.19
C LEU A 109 -3.61 -8.28 7.22
N SER A 110 -3.29 -8.36 5.93
CA SER A 110 -4.19 -8.92 4.92
C SER A 110 -4.51 -10.38 5.22
N LEU A 111 -3.52 -11.18 5.60
CA LEU A 111 -3.69 -12.59 5.96
C LEU A 111 -4.50 -12.81 7.24
N VAL A 112 -4.40 -11.91 8.23
CA VAL A 112 -5.22 -12.00 9.45
C VAL A 112 -6.69 -11.73 9.17
N VAL A 113 -6.98 -10.93 8.13
CA VAL A 113 -8.35 -10.55 7.75
C VAL A 113 -8.97 -11.54 6.75
N ALA A 114 -8.16 -12.14 5.88
CA ALA A 114 -8.57 -13.11 4.87
C ALA A 114 -9.06 -14.43 5.48
#